data_AF-A0A955FRI6-F1
#
_entry.id   AF-A0A955FRI6-F1
#
_cell.length_a   1.000
_cell.length_b   1.000
_cell.length_c   1.000
_cell.angle_alpha   90.00
_cell.angle_beta   90.00
_cell.angle_gamma   90.00
#
_symmetry.space_group_name_H-M   'P 1'
#
loop_
_entity.id
_entity.type
_entity.pdbx_description
1 polymer ?
#
loop_
_entity_poly.entity_id
_entity_poly.type
_entity_poly.pdbx_seq_one_letter_code
_entity_poly.pdbx_strand_id
1 'polypeptide(L)'
;TMVSDRLKLLNLKDAMNDINSKELLNTAIEDVVFSFTKTGEEELKLLSEDLHNIAGKVRHELDKNFNKKDPEWLSLYEAFVKLLDKHNIDPESENLDSMKFESEELKRIFDQIKELNRKNSLLLSKFDGDRKFAVIYKNHQTSGKVSDNIPLYSLLSDAKAKIDARLIIHRIFFLIKVISVKQLVSIFLIVLIKEATI
;
A
#
# COMPACT_ATOMS: atom_id res chain seq x y z
N THR A 1 -17.47 22.25 -10.88
CA THR A 1 -16.67 23.48 -10.68
C THR A 1 -15.42 23.08 -9.93
N MET A 2 -14.23 23.34 -10.50
CA MET A 2 -12.91 22.96 -9.94
C MET A 2 -12.73 23.29 -8.44
N VAL A 3 -13.45 24.31 -7.94
CA VAL A 3 -13.49 24.69 -6.52
C VAL A 3 -14.05 23.60 -5.61
N SER A 4 -15.02 22.81 -6.09
CA SER A 4 -15.62 21.68 -5.37
C SER A 4 -14.65 20.52 -5.23
N ASP A 5 -13.77 20.31 -6.20
CA ASP A 5 -12.83 19.19 -6.21
C ASP A 5 -11.58 19.53 -5.38
N ARG A 6 -11.19 20.81 -5.37
CA ARG A 6 -10.21 21.38 -4.43
C ARG A 6 -10.61 21.24 -2.96
N LEU A 7 -11.89 21.46 -2.64
CA LEU A 7 -12.43 21.26 -1.28
C LEU A 7 -12.39 19.78 -0.86
N LYS A 8 -12.58 18.86 -1.80
CA LYS A 8 -12.45 17.42 -1.53
C LYS A 8 -11.00 17.04 -1.22
N LEU A 9 -10.01 17.53 -2.00
CA LEU A 9 -8.59 17.26 -1.74
C LEU A 9 -8.10 17.81 -0.39
N LEU A 10 -8.52 19.02 -0.02
CA LEU A 10 -8.21 19.61 1.29
C LEU A 10 -8.85 18.83 2.45
N ASN A 11 -10.12 18.45 2.33
CA ASN A 11 -10.80 17.62 3.33
C ASN A 11 -10.19 16.20 3.42
N LEU A 12 -9.68 15.66 2.31
CA LEU A 12 -9.01 14.35 2.25
C LEU A 12 -7.65 14.36 2.94
N LYS A 13 -6.91 15.48 2.87
CA LYS A 13 -5.65 15.68 3.62
C LYS A 13 -5.87 15.64 5.13
N ASP A 14 -7.00 16.19 5.61
CA ASP A 14 -7.37 16.16 7.03
C ASP A 14 -7.94 14.80 7.47
N ALA A 15 -8.46 13.99 6.53
CA ALA A 15 -9.11 12.70 6.78
C ALA A 15 -8.21 11.46 6.61
N MET A 16 -6.88 11.59 6.77
CA MET A 16 -5.88 10.52 6.61
C MET A 16 -6.05 9.27 7.51
N ASN A 17 -7.11 9.22 8.33
CA ASN A 17 -7.43 8.08 9.20
C ASN A 17 -8.57 7.17 8.72
N ASP A 18 -9.30 7.52 7.65
CA ASP A 18 -10.51 6.77 7.27
C ASP A 18 -10.47 6.12 5.87
N ILE A 19 -11.14 4.98 5.74
CA ILE A 19 -11.08 4.06 4.59
C ILE A 19 -11.72 4.70 3.34
N ASN A 20 -12.68 5.61 3.52
CA ASN A 20 -13.33 6.37 2.45
C ASN A 20 -12.40 7.35 1.71
N SER A 21 -11.28 7.73 2.33
CA SER A 21 -10.35 8.70 1.74
C SER A 21 -9.59 8.12 0.54
N LYS A 22 -9.42 6.80 0.44
CA LYS A 22 -8.72 6.14 -0.69
C LYS A 22 -9.53 6.08 -1.97
N GLU A 23 -10.84 5.90 -1.88
CA GLU A 23 -11.72 5.76 -3.03
C GLU A 23 -12.00 7.13 -3.66
N LEU A 24 -12.26 8.14 -2.82
CA LEU A 24 -12.36 9.54 -3.23
C LEU A 24 -11.03 10.11 -3.78
N LEU A 25 -9.90 9.66 -3.23
CA LEU A 25 -8.56 10.02 -3.71
C LEU A 25 -8.23 9.40 -5.06
N ASN A 26 -8.56 8.14 -5.27
CA ASN A 26 -8.37 7.48 -6.56
C ASN A 26 -9.15 8.21 -7.66
N THR A 27 -10.38 8.65 -7.36
CA THR A 27 -11.19 9.48 -8.25
C THR A 27 -10.59 10.88 -8.45
N ALA A 28 -10.10 11.54 -7.39
CA ALA A 28 -9.49 12.87 -7.52
C ALA A 28 -8.17 12.87 -8.32
N ILE A 29 -7.33 11.83 -8.17
CA ILE A 29 -6.12 11.65 -8.98
C ILE A 29 -6.49 11.34 -10.42
N GLU A 30 -7.51 10.50 -10.64
CA GLU A 30 -8.01 10.17 -11.98
C GLU A 30 -8.52 11.43 -12.70
N ASP A 31 -9.33 12.27 -12.04
CA ASP A 31 -9.82 13.54 -12.59
C ASP A 31 -8.68 14.53 -12.93
N VAL A 32 -7.62 14.60 -12.11
CA VAL A 32 -6.43 15.44 -12.39
C VAL A 32 -5.60 14.86 -13.55
N VAL A 33 -5.53 13.53 -13.67
CA VAL A 33 -4.88 12.82 -14.77
C VAL A 33 -5.68 12.93 -16.09
N PHE A 34 -6.97 13.29 -16.02
CA PHE A 34 -7.86 13.48 -17.17
C PHE A 34 -7.93 14.92 -17.72
N SER A 35 -7.48 15.95 -16.99
CA SER A 35 -7.55 17.36 -17.45
C SER A 35 -6.48 17.75 -18.48
N PHE A 36 -5.58 16.83 -18.85
CA PHE A 36 -4.43 16.98 -19.76
C PHE A 36 -4.77 17.18 -21.25
N THR A 37 -5.95 17.71 -21.56
CA THR A 37 -6.34 18.01 -22.95
C THR A 37 -6.75 19.46 -23.07
N LYS A 38 -5.89 20.27 -23.73
CA LYS A 38 -6.17 20.80 -25.08
C LYS A 38 -5.36 22.08 -25.41
N THR A 39 -4.30 21.97 -26.23
CA THR A 39 -3.81 23.05 -27.14
C THR A 39 -2.65 22.60 -28.06
N GLY A 40 -2.65 23.11 -29.31
CA GLY A 40 -1.42 23.61 -29.96
C GLY A 40 -0.60 22.73 -30.90
N GLU A 41 0.33 21.94 -30.35
CA GLU A 41 1.53 21.47 -31.08
C GLU A 41 1.79 19.97 -30.82
N GLU A 42 2.26 19.23 -31.83
CA GLU A 42 2.52 17.78 -31.71
C GLU A 42 3.48 17.43 -30.56
N GLU A 43 4.52 18.24 -30.31
CA GLU A 43 5.46 18.00 -29.20
C GLU A 43 4.81 18.16 -27.81
N LEU A 44 3.97 19.20 -27.64
CA LEU A 44 3.23 19.42 -26.39
C LEU A 44 2.23 18.29 -26.12
N LYS A 45 1.61 17.76 -27.18
CA LYS A 45 0.71 16.61 -27.07
C LYS A 45 1.45 15.34 -26.63
N LEU A 46 2.60 15.04 -27.22
CA LEU A 46 3.42 13.87 -26.84
C LEU A 46 3.89 13.96 -25.39
N LEU A 47 4.35 15.12 -24.94
CA LEU A 47 4.77 15.34 -23.56
C LEU A 47 3.62 15.21 -22.56
N SER A 48 2.42 15.67 -22.93
CA SER A 48 1.21 15.48 -22.13
C SER A 48 0.85 14.00 -21.98
N GLU A 49 0.93 13.22 -23.05
CA GLU A 49 0.69 11.76 -23.02
C GLU A 49 1.73 11.03 -22.17
N ASP A 50 3.00 11.43 -22.23
CA ASP A 50 4.07 10.87 -21.40
C ASP A 50 3.89 11.20 -19.91
N LEU A 51 3.51 12.44 -19.59
CA LEU A 51 3.17 12.88 -18.22
C LEU A 51 2.02 12.06 -17.65
N HIS A 52 0.96 11.85 -18.43
CA HIS A 52 -0.17 11.02 -18.04
C HIS A 52 0.26 9.57 -17.75
N ASN A 53 1.07 8.98 -18.65
CA ASN A 53 1.55 7.61 -18.50
C ASN A 53 2.43 7.45 -17.26
N ILE A 54 3.35 8.38 -17.02
CA ILE A 54 4.24 8.30 -15.86
C ILE A 54 3.52 8.55 -14.54
N ALA A 55 2.56 9.49 -14.49
CA ALA A 55 1.72 9.71 -13.32
C ALA A 55 0.90 8.46 -12.98
N GLY A 56 0.32 7.80 -13.99
CA GLY A 56 -0.38 6.52 -13.82
C GLY A 56 0.54 5.42 -13.25
N LYS A 57 1.78 5.34 -13.75
CA LYS A 57 2.79 4.41 -13.22
C LYS A 57 3.18 4.72 -11.78
N VAL A 58 3.39 5.98 -11.43
CA VAL A 58 3.68 6.41 -10.05
C VAL A 58 2.55 6.00 -9.12
N ARG A 59 1.29 6.26 -9.49
CA ARG A 59 0.11 5.86 -8.72
C ARG A 59 0.09 4.35 -8.48
N HIS A 60 0.25 3.57 -9.55
CA HIS A 60 0.26 2.12 -9.47
C HIS A 60 1.37 1.61 -8.55
N GLU A 61 2.54 2.23 -8.60
CA GLU A 61 3.69 1.83 -7.79
C GLU A 61 3.53 2.24 -6.32
N LEU A 62 2.96 3.41 -6.04
CA LEU A 62 2.56 3.83 -4.68
C LEU A 62 1.57 2.84 -4.06
N ASP A 63 0.64 2.31 -4.85
CA ASP A 63 -0.38 1.37 -4.38
C ASP A 63 0.16 0.00 -4.00
N LYS A 64 1.25 -0.45 -4.62
CA LYS A 64 1.90 -1.73 -4.30
C LYS A 64 2.53 -1.76 -2.91
N ASN A 65 2.84 -0.61 -2.32
CA ASN A 65 3.52 -0.58 -1.03
C ASN A 65 2.62 -1.12 0.09
N PHE A 66 3.12 -2.09 0.85
CA PHE A 66 2.36 -2.70 1.95
C PHE A 66 2.34 -1.84 3.22
N ASN A 67 3.20 -0.84 3.34
CA ASN A 67 3.29 0.07 4.49
C ASN A 67 3.09 1.53 4.07
N LYS A 68 1.83 1.91 3.81
CA LYS A 68 1.46 3.30 3.45
C LYS A 68 1.54 4.30 4.63
N LYS A 69 1.94 3.84 5.82
CA LYS A 69 2.20 4.70 6.99
C LYS A 69 3.69 5.01 7.16
N ASP A 70 4.52 4.47 6.29
CA ASP A 70 5.96 4.69 6.30
C ASP A 70 6.27 6.15 5.99
N PRO A 71 7.13 6.84 6.77
CA PRO A 71 7.47 8.24 6.51
C PRO A 71 8.08 8.49 5.12
N GLU A 72 8.87 7.54 4.59
CA GLU A 72 9.47 7.63 3.26
C GLU A 72 8.39 7.51 2.18
N TRP A 73 7.41 6.62 2.38
CA TRP A 73 6.26 6.50 1.49
C TRP A 73 5.39 7.77 1.52
N LEU A 74 5.10 8.29 2.72
CA LEU A 74 4.30 9.50 2.89
C LEU A 74 4.95 10.71 2.22
N SER A 75 6.27 10.87 2.37
CA SER A 75 7.02 11.94 1.72
C SER A 75 6.94 11.86 0.19
N LEU A 76 7.10 10.68 -0.39
CA LEU A 76 6.98 10.48 -1.85
C LEU A 76 5.57 10.73 -2.35
N TYR A 77 4.58 10.31 -1.57
CA TYR A 77 3.17 10.52 -1.84
C TYR A 77 2.81 12.03 -1.82
N GLU A 78 3.24 12.76 -0.80
CA GLU A 78 3.03 14.21 -0.71
C GLU A 78 3.72 14.96 -1.85
N ALA A 79 4.95 14.56 -2.22
CA ALA A 79 5.66 15.13 -3.36
C ALA A 79 4.89 14.90 -4.68
N PHE A 80 4.35 13.70 -4.87
CA PHE A 80 3.52 13.37 -6.04
C PHE A 80 2.26 14.24 -6.11
N VAL A 81 1.51 14.34 -5.01
CA VAL A 81 0.29 15.17 -4.95
C VAL A 81 0.61 16.65 -5.22
N LYS A 82 1.68 17.17 -4.62
CA LYS A 82 2.10 18.57 -4.83
C LYS A 82 2.45 18.86 -6.29
N LEU A 83 3.06 17.90 -6.98
CA LEU A 83 3.43 18.05 -8.39
C LEU A 83 2.17 18.07 -9.28
N LEU A 84 1.21 17.19 -9.00
CA LEU A 84 -0.09 17.18 -9.69
C LEU A 84 -0.89 18.46 -9.43
N ASP A 85 -0.89 18.97 -8.20
CA ASP A 85 -1.57 20.23 -7.84
C ASP A 85 -0.96 21.42 -8.58
N LYS A 86 0.36 21.47 -8.70
CA LYS A 86 1.07 22.57 -9.38
C LYS A 86 0.69 22.64 -10.87
N HIS A 87 0.62 21.50 -11.54
CA HIS A 87 0.24 21.41 -12.95
C HIS A 87 -1.23 21.84 -13.17
N ASN A 88 -2.13 21.57 -12.22
CA ASN A 88 -3.55 21.88 -12.36
C ASN A 88 -3.91 23.35 -12.04
N ILE A 89 -2.99 24.14 -11.48
CA ILE A 89 -3.22 25.54 -11.07
C ILE A 89 -2.85 26.55 -12.18
N ASP A 90 -2.01 26.17 -13.14
CA ASP A 90 -1.50 27.10 -14.15
C ASP A 90 -1.72 26.58 -15.58
N PRO A 91 -2.92 26.78 -16.16
CA PRO A 91 -3.17 26.52 -17.58
C PRO A 91 -2.39 27.46 -18.52
N GLU A 92 -1.67 28.47 -18.02
CA GLU A 92 -0.69 29.28 -18.80
C GLU A 92 0.76 28.78 -18.60
N SER A 93 1.01 27.76 -17.77
CA SER A 93 2.34 27.15 -17.59
C SER A 93 2.78 26.28 -18.77
N GLU A 94 2.05 26.30 -19.88
CA GLU A 94 2.30 25.67 -21.20
C GLU A 94 3.59 26.19 -21.87
N ASN A 95 4.71 26.24 -21.15
CA ASN A 95 6.03 26.32 -21.72
C ASN A 95 6.66 24.92 -21.72
N LEU A 96 7.35 24.57 -22.80
CA LEU A 96 7.94 23.25 -23.01
C LEU A 96 8.89 22.84 -21.87
N ASP A 97 9.53 23.81 -21.23
CA ASP A 97 10.53 23.59 -20.18
C ASP A 97 9.92 23.19 -18.84
N SER A 98 8.75 23.73 -18.46
CA SER A 98 8.03 23.34 -17.24
C SER A 98 7.56 21.88 -17.31
N MET A 99 6.97 21.48 -18.45
CA MET A 99 6.46 20.13 -18.68
C MET A 99 7.60 19.10 -18.67
N LYS A 100 8.75 19.44 -19.27
CA LYS A 100 9.96 18.60 -19.21
C LYS A 100 10.47 18.44 -17.79
N PHE A 101 10.56 19.53 -17.02
CA PHE A 101 10.98 19.49 -15.63
C PHE A 101 10.05 18.61 -14.79
N GLU A 102 8.74 18.77 -14.95
CA GLU A 102 7.75 18.01 -14.19
C GLU A 102 7.73 16.52 -14.57
N SER A 103 7.95 16.21 -15.86
CA SER A 103 8.15 14.84 -16.32
C SER A 103 9.37 14.18 -15.68
N GLU A 104 10.49 14.92 -15.57
CA GLU A 104 11.67 14.44 -14.85
C GLU A 104 11.41 14.22 -13.36
N GLU A 105 10.71 15.13 -12.69
CA GLU A 105 10.38 15.00 -11.27
C GLU A 105 9.44 13.82 -11.00
N LEU A 106 8.42 13.61 -11.84
CA LEU A 106 7.57 12.41 -11.76
C LEU A 106 8.37 11.12 -11.96
N LYS A 107 9.34 11.13 -12.88
CA LYS A 107 10.25 10.00 -13.09
C LYS A 107 11.12 9.73 -11.87
N ARG A 108 11.65 10.78 -11.23
CA ARG A 108 12.42 10.65 -9.98
C ARG A 108 11.57 10.05 -8.87
N ILE A 109 10.35 10.53 -8.69
CA ILE A 109 9.40 9.97 -7.71
C ILE A 109 9.12 8.51 -8.04
N PHE A 110 8.87 8.18 -9.32
CA PHE A 110 8.65 6.80 -9.78
C PHE A 110 9.81 5.87 -9.42
N ASP A 111 11.04 6.29 -9.73
CA ASP A 111 12.23 5.48 -9.44
C ASP A 111 12.45 5.31 -7.94
N GLN A 112 12.18 6.36 -7.14
CA GLN A 112 12.26 6.31 -5.68
C GLN A 112 11.22 5.36 -5.07
N ILE A 113 9.94 5.44 -5.48
CA ILE A 113 8.91 4.55 -4.93
C ILE A 113 9.14 3.11 -5.36
N LYS A 114 9.63 2.88 -6.59
CA LYS A 114 9.99 1.55 -7.09
C LYS A 114 11.14 0.95 -6.27
N GLU A 115 12.17 1.73 -6.00
CA GLU A 115 13.30 1.29 -5.17
C GLU A 115 12.88 1.06 -3.71
N LEU A 116 12.02 1.91 -3.17
CA LEU A 116 11.41 1.73 -1.84
C LEU A 116 10.63 0.41 -1.77
N ASN A 117 9.78 0.13 -2.75
CA ASN A 117 9.03 -1.12 -2.86
C ASN A 117 9.96 -2.33 -2.95
N ARG A 118 11.05 -2.23 -3.71
CA ARG A 118 12.06 -3.28 -3.84
C ARG A 118 12.74 -3.56 -2.51
N LYS A 119 13.21 -2.54 -1.79
CA LYS A 119 13.81 -2.66 -0.45
C LYS A 119 12.83 -3.25 0.55
N ASN A 120 11.59 -2.75 0.57
CA ASN A 120 10.53 -3.24 1.44
C ASN A 120 10.22 -4.73 1.15
N SER A 121 10.21 -5.14 -0.11
CA SER A 121 10.00 -6.55 -0.51
C SER A 121 11.15 -7.45 -0.06
N LEU A 122 12.40 -6.96 -0.14
CA LEU A 122 13.56 -7.69 0.37
C LEU A 122 13.46 -7.85 1.89
N LEU A 123 13.15 -6.80 2.63
CA LEU A 123 12.95 -6.89 4.09
C LEU A 123 11.82 -7.86 4.43
N LEU A 124 10.71 -7.80 3.69
CA LEU A 124 9.57 -8.69 3.87
C LEU A 124 9.96 -10.17 3.69
N SER A 125 10.81 -10.48 2.71
CA SER A 125 11.34 -11.84 2.50
C SER A 125 12.21 -12.33 3.66
N LYS A 126 12.85 -11.43 4.42
CA LYS A 126 13.63 -11.81 5.62
C LYS A 126 12.76 -12.26 6.78
N PHE A 127 11.49 -11.86 6.78
CA PHE A 127 10.50 -12.30 7.77
C PHE A 127 9.50 -13.30 7.18
N ASP A 128 9.88 -14.06 6.14
CA ASP A 128 9.04 -15.08 5.49
C ASP A 128 7.68 -14.55 5.00
N GLY A 129 7.63 -13.28 4.58
CA GLY A 129 6.37 -12.67 4.14
C GLY A 129 5.55 -12.02 5.27
N ASP A 130 6.02 -12.05 6.53
CA ASP A 130 5.32 -11.44 7.64
C ASP A 130 5.45 -9.91 7.63
N ARG A 131 4.38 -9.27 7.17
CA ARG A 131 4.29 -7.81 7.07
C ARG A 131 4.43 -7.11 8.42
N LYS A 132 3.93 -7.70 9.51
CA LYS A 132 3.93 -7.02 10.82
C LYS A 132 5.36 -6.90 11.34
N PHE A 133 6.13 -7.98 11.29
CA PHE A 133 7.52 -7.96 11.74
C PHE A 133 8.41 -7.11 10.84
N ALA A 134 8.19 -7.13 9.51
CA ALA A 134 8.89 -6.24 8.59
C ALA A 134 8.62 -4.75 8.90
N VAL A 135 7.36 -4.37 9.16
CA VAL A 135 7.01 -3.00 9.57
C VAL A 135 7.64 -2.64 10.91
N ILE A 136 7.58 -3.52 11.92
CA ILE A 136 8.17 -3.26 13.23
C ILE A 136 9.68 -3.05 13.10
N TYR A 137 10.39 -3.90 12.36
CA TYR A 137 11.82 -3.73 12.13
C TYR A 137 12.11 -2.39 11.46
N LYS A 138 11.40 -2.07 10.36
CA LYS A 138 11.63 -0.83 9.61
C LYS A 138 11.34 0.43 10.42
N ASN A 139 10.34 0.40 11.30
CA ASN A 139 10.03 1.53 12.19
C ASN A 139 11.17 1.84 13.18
N HIS A 140 11.94 0.82 13.59
CA HIS A 140 13.10 0.99 14.48
C HIS A 140 14.40 1.20 13.72
N GLN A 141 14.52 0.61 12.52
CA GLN A 141 15.67 0.73 11.63
C GLN A 141 15.21 1.26 10.27
N THR A 142 15.23 2.59 10.12
CA THR A 142 14.68 3.30 8.96
C THR A 142 15.27 2.87 7.63
N SER A 143 16.54 2.44 7.60
CA SER A 143 17.19 1.93 6.39
C SER A 143 16.54 0.66 5.83
N GLY A 144 15.79 -0.08 6.67
CA GLY A 144 15.17 -1.36 6.33
C GLY A 144 16.18 -2.48 6.04
N LYS A 145 17.48 -2.24 6.21
CA LYS A 145 18.53 -3.23 5.99
C LYS A 145 18.78 -4.02 7.27
N VAL A 146 18.73 -5.35 7.16
CA VAL A 146 19.00 -6.26 8.28
C VAL A 146 20.47 -6.16 8.75
N SER A 147 21.40 -5.88 7.83
CA SER A 147 22.82 -5.69 8.14
C SER A 147 23.08 -4.57 9.14
N ASP A 148 22.21 -3.56 9.17
CA ASP A 148 22.42 -2.35 9.96
C ASP A 148 22.06 -2.58 11.44
N ASN A 149 21.24 -3.60 11.73
CA ASN A 149 20.86 -3.96 13.09
C ASN A 149 20.54 -5.46 13.22
N ILE A 150 21.59 -6.28 13.09
CA ILE A 150 21.53 -7.73 13.25
C ILE A 150 20.92 -8.14 14.61
N PRO A 151 21.27 -7.51 15.75
CA PRO A 151 20.67 -7.86 17.04
C PRO A 151 19.15 -7.69 17.08
N LEU A 152 18.63 -6.58 16.55
CA LEU A 152 17.18 -6.35 16.46
C LEU A 152 16.51 -7.39 15.56
N TYR A 153 17.12 -7.68 14.41
CA TYR A 153 16.59 -8.69 13.50
C TYR A 153 16.51 -10.08 14.16
N SER A 154 17.57 -10.51 14.85
CA SER A 154 17.58 -11.78 15.58
C SER A 154 16.49 -11.82 16.65
N LEU A 155 16.38 -10.74 17.45
CA LEU A 155 15.38 -10.64 18.51
C LEU A 155 13.95 -10.77 17.96
N LEU A 156 13.64 -10.04 16.88
CA LEU A 156 12.33 -10.08 16.24
C LEU A 156 12.05 -11.43 15.58
N SER A 157 13.07 -12.06 14.98
CA SER A 157 12.94 -13.40 14.37
C SER A 157 12.66 -14.46 15.42
N ASP A 158 13.36 -14.42 16.56
CA ASP A 158 13.13 -15.33 17.68
C ASP A 158 11.75 -15.13 18.31
N ALA A 159 11.32 -13.88 18.45
CA ALA A 159 9.98 -13.56 18.92
C ALA A 159 8.91 -14.10 17.97
N LYS A 160 9.09 -13.92 16.65
CA LYS A 160 8.22 -14.48 15.61
C LYS A 160 8.13 -16.00 15.73
N ALA A 161 9.26 -16.70 15.78
CA ALA A 161 9.28 -18.17 15.88
C ALA A 161 8.53 -18.68 17.12
N LYS A 162 8.68 -18.02 18.27
CA LYS A 162 7.97 -18.36 19.51
C LYS A 162 6.45 -18.14 19.38
N ILE A 163 6.03 -17.05 18.74
CA ILE A 163 4.61 -16.75 18.50
C ILE A 163 4.02 -17.77 17.53
N ASP A 164 4.69 -18.05 16.41
CA ASP A 164 4.24 -19.01 15.40
C ASP A 164 4.07 -20.42 16.00
N ALA A 165 5.04 -20.88 16.79
CA ALA A 165 4.94 -22.16 17.50
C ALA A 165 3.71 -22.20 18.43
N ARG A 166 3.45 -21.13 19.18
CA ARG A 166 2.27 -21.05 20.07
C ARG A 166 0.96 -21.05 19.28
N LEU A 167 0.90 -20.35 18.15
CA LEU A 167 -0.28 -20.31 17.28
C LEU A 167 -0.59 -21.69 16.67
N ILE A 168 0.44 -22.44 16.28
CA ILE A 168 0.29 -23.81 15.79
C ILE A 168 -0.31 -24.71 16.88
N ILE A 169 0.22 -24.65 18.10
CA ILE A 169 -0.28 -25.43 19.24
C ILE A 169 -1.76 -25.09 19.52
N HIS A 170 -2.11 -23.80 19.54
CA HIS A 170 -3.49 -23.38 19.74
C HIS A 170 -4.42 -23.86 18.62
N ARG A 171 -4.00 -23.81 17.35
CA ARG A 171 -4.79 -24.35 16.22
C ARG A 171 -5.00 -25.85 16.33
N ILE A 172 -3.97 -26.61 16.70
CA ILE A 172 -4.06 -28.06 16.90
C ILE A 172 -5.02 -28.38 18.04
N PHE A 173 -4.90 -27.69 19.18
CA PHE A 173 -5.80 -27.89 20.31
C PHE A 173 -7.27 -27.62 19.93
N PHE A 174 -7.52 -26.53 19.18
CA PHE A 174 -8.85 -26.22 18.68
C PHE A 174 -9.38 -27.32 17.74
N LEU A 175 -8.56 -27.80 16.80
CA LEU A 175 -8.95 -28.88 15.89
C LEU A 175 -9.27 -30.19 16.62
N ILE A 176 -8.44 -30.58 17.60
CA ILE A 176 -8.68 -31.77 18.43
C ILE A 176 -10.00 -31.64 19.17
N LYS A 177 -10.28 -30.47 19.77
CA LYS A 177 -11.54 -30.21 20.48
C LYS A 177 -12.74 -30.32 19.54
N VAL A 178 -12.65 -29.77 18.33
CA VAL A 178 -13.71 -29.88 17.31
C VAL A 178 -13.94 -31.34 16.88
N ILE A 179 -12.87 -32.11 16.66
CA ILE A 179 -12.98 -33.53 16.27
C ILE A 179 -13.62 -34.35 17.39
N SER A 180 -13.20 -34.14 18.64
CA SER A 180 -13.74 -34.84 19.80
C SER A 180 -15.24 -34.58 19.97
N VAL A 181 -15.69 -33.33 19.84
CA VAL A 181 -17.12 -32.98 19.89
C VAL A 181 -17.90 -33.66 18.76
N LYS A 182 -17.37 -33.69 17.53
CA LYS A 182 -18.02 -34.39 16.41
C LYS A 182 -18.16 -35.90 16.67
N GLN A 183 -17.12 -36.54 17.21
CA GLN A 183 -17.19 -37.97 17.57
C GLN A 183 -18.26 -38.23 18.64
N LEU A 184 -18.32 -37.41 19.69
CA LEU A 184 -19.33 -37.49 20.74
C LEU A 184 -20.75 -37.38 20.17
N VAL A 185 -21.00 -36.43 19.28
CA VAL A 185 -22.30 -36.25 18.62
C VAL A 185 -22.66 -37.46 17.75
N SER A 186 -21.71 -37.99 16.97
CA SER A 186 -21.95 -39.20 16.17
C SER A 186 -22.28 -40.42 17.04
N ILE A 187 -21.56 -40.63 18.14
CA ILE A 187 -21.84 -41.71 19.09
C ILE A 187 -23.24 -41.54 19.68
N PHE A 188 -23.58 -40.33 20.12
CA PHE A 188 -24.90 -40.03 20.68
C PHE A 188 -26.04 -40.29 19.69
N LEU A 189 -25.88 -39.87 18.42
CA LEU A 189 -26.83 -40.17 17.35
C LEU A 189 -27.00 -41.68 17.10
N ILE A 190 -25.90 -42.44 17.10
CA ILE A 190 -25.95 -43.90 16.94
C ILE A 190 -26.75 -44.54 18.08
N VAL A 191 -26.54 -44.08 19.32
CA VAL A 191 -27.29 -44.58 20.48
C VAL A 191 -28.78 -44.26 20.34
N LEU A 192 -29.13 -43.01 20.01
CA LEU A 192 -30.53 -42.61 19.82
C LEU A 192 -31.23 -43.39 18.70
N ILE A 193 -30.54 -43.63 17.57
CA ILE A 193 -31.11 -44.41 16.46
C ILE A 193 -31.34 -45.86 16.89
N LYS A 194 -30.40 -46.47 17.63
CA LYS A 194 -30.59 -47.84 18.16
C LYS A 194 -31.80 -47.92 19.09
N GLU A 195 -31.96 -46.97 20.00
CA GLU A 195 -33.12 -46.95 20.92
C GLU A 195 -34.44 -46.75 20.18
N ALA A 196 -34.49 -45.95 19.11
CA ALA A 196 -35.70 -45.69 18.34
C ALA A 196 -36.12 -46.84 17.39
N THR A 197 -35.24 -47.82 17.16
CA THR A 197 -35.49 -48.94 16.22
C THR A 197 -35.78 -50.27 16.94
N ILE A 198 -35.89 -50.25 18.27
CA ILE A 198 -36.30 -51.37 19.14
C ILE A 198 -37.74 -51.13 19.61
#